data_AF-A0A939CPC6-F1
#
_entry.id   AF-A0A939CPC6-F1
#
_cell.length_a   1.000
_cell.length_b   1.000
_cell.length_c   1.000
_cell.angle_alpha   90.00
_cell.angle_beta   90.00
_cell.angle_gamma   90.00
#
_symmetry.space_group_name_H-M   'P 1'
#
loop_
_entity.id
_entity.type
_entity.pdbx_description
1 polymer ?
#
loop_
_entity_poly.entity_id
_entity_poly.type
_entity_poly.pdbx_seq_one_letter_code
_entity_poly.pdbx_strand_id
1 'polypeptide(L)'
;MAITAAIVGFGLGTLNVAQAATLSLSSSNQGWWSTESGNQSENDNYITGKLGTAFYHNFFTFDLSALAGVSTATLQIQRFDGSGDPTKTLGFFDVSTSADLLSQKDNNPNVNIYNDLGSGKNYGTFNVSTFGNRDEILSFVLNSDAIADINARSGKFFSIGGALLGDLEIGEQYPYLFGGSFGSSATLMVDADLAIVPEPGTLSGVVLAGITGLWLKRKRKAFQSV
;
A
#
# COMPACT_ATOMS: atom_id res chain seq x y z
N MET A 1 28.54 22.70 -58.26
CA MET A 1 27.55 21.74 -57.73
C MET A 1 27.74 21.66 -56.22
N ALA A 2 26.81 22.23 -55.45
CA ALA A 2 26.85 22.21 -53.99
C ALA A 2 25.83 21.18 -53.50
N ILE A 3 26.31 20.19 -52.73
CA ILE A 3 25.45 19.19 -52.10
C ILE A 3 25.02 19.77 -50.75
N THR A 4 23.75 20.13 -50.65
CA THR A 4 23.08 20.50 -49.40
C THR A 4 22.87 19.23 -48.58
N ALA A 5 23.52 19.12 -47.42
CA ALA A 5 23.27 18.06 -46.46
C ALA A 5 22.04 18.44 -45.60
N ALA A 6 20.98 17.64 -45.68
CA ALA A 6 19.83 17.74 -44.79
C ALA A 6 20.18 17.05 -43.46
N ILE A 7 20.25 17.83 -42.38
CA ILE A 7 20.31 17.30 -41.01
C ILE A 7 18.88 16.91 -40.63
N VAL A 8 18.60 15.60 -40.66
CA VAL A 8 17.40 15.04 -40.03
C VAL A 8 17.66 14.98 -38.53
N GLY A 9 17.16 15.97 -37.80
CA GLY A 9 17.11 15.91 -36.34
C GLY A 9 16.06 14.89 -35.92
N PHE A 10 16.49 13.69 -35.55
CA PHE A 10 15.65 12.78 -34.78
C PHE A 10 15.48 13.38 -33.39
N GLY A 11 14.26 13.81 -33.07
CA GLY A 11 13.89 14.18 -31.71
C GLY A 11 14.15 13.00 -30.80
N LEU A 12 15.12 13.15 -29.89
CA LEU A 12 15.30 12.27 -28.76
C LEU A 12 14.11 12.48 -27.82
N GLY A 13 13.03 11.74 -28.05
CA GLY A 13 12.06 11.49 -27.00
C GLY A 13 12.76 10.72 -25.91
N THR A 14 13.02 11.36 -24.76
CA THR A 14 13.49 10.67 -23.57
C THR A 14 12.41 9.66 -23.18
N LEU A 15 12.69 8.37 -23.39
CA LEU A 15 11.92 7.29 -22.79
C LEU A 15 12.10 7.43 -21.27
N ASN A 16 11.09 7.94 -20.58
CA ASN A 16 11.03 7.80 -19.13
C ASN A 16 10.88 6.32 -18.84
N VAL A 17 11.99 5.68 -18.46
CA VAL A 17 11.95 4.35 -17.86
C VAL A 17 11.21 4.52 -16.55
N ALA A 18 10.10 3.80 -16.36
CA ALA A 18 9.45 3.74 -15.06
C ALA A 18 10.49 3.29 -14.03
N GLN A 19 10.82 4.17 -13.08
CA GLN A 19 11.73 3.83 -12.01
C GLN A 19 10.89 3.19 -10.91
N ALA A 20 11.12 1.90 -10.65
CA ALA A 20 10.56 1.22 -9.51
C ALA A 20 10.93 2.01 -8.25
N ALA A 21 9.91 2.46 -7.52
CA ALA A 21 10.06 3.23 -6.30
C ALA A 21 9.50 2.40 -5.14
N THR A 22 10.27 2.30 -4.06
CA THR A 22 9.75 1.70 -2.83
C THR A 22 8.76 2.66 -2.18
N LEU A 23 7.50 2.26 -2.08
CA LEU A 23 6.44 2.98 -1.39
C LEU A 23 6.15 2.31 -0.05
N SER A 24 5.85 3.15 0.94
CA SER A 24 5.38 2.74 2.26
C SER A 24 3.94 3.18 2.43
N LEU A 25 3.04 2.22 2.64
CA LEU A 25 1.61 2.46 2.87
C LEU A 25 1.28 2.10 4.31
N SER A 26 0.94 3.10 5.13
CA SER A 26 0.40 2.86 6.46
C SER A 26 -1.02 2.30 6.38
N SER A 27 -1.35 1.42 7.32
CA SER A 27 -2.69 0.82 7.41
C SER A 27 -3.76 1.89 7.59
N SER A 28 -4.75 1.88 6.70
CA SER A 28 -5.94 2.73 6.77
C SER A 28 -6.93 2.25 7.85
N ASN A 29 -6.94 0.95 8.13
CA ASN A 29 -7.67 0.37 9.25
C ASN A 29 -7.07 -0.97 9.67
N GLN A 30 -7.11 -1.26 10.96
CA GLN A 30 -6.63 -2.52 11.51
C GLN A 30 -7.43 -2.90 12.76
N GLY A 31 -7.27 -4.13 13.19
CA GLY A 31 -7.91 -4.61 14.39
C GLY A 31 -7.95 -6.13 14.46
N TRP A 32 -8.92 -6.64 15.18
CA TRP A 32 -9.26 -8.06 15.23
C TRP A 32 -10.77 -8.28 15.18
N TRP A 33 -11.15 -9.47 14.72
CA TRP A 33 -12.49 -10.03 14.86
C TRP A 33 -12.43 -11.29 15.71
N SER A 34 -13.53 -11.63 16.37
CA SER A 34 -13.61 -12.75 17.31
C SER A 34 -14.96 -13.46 17.20
N THR A 35 -15.00 -14.72 17.62
CA THR A 35 -16.24 -15.49 17.78
C THR A 35 -16.87 -15.31 19.15
N GLU A 36 -16.15 -14.78 20.14
CA GLU A 36 -16.60 -14.71 21.53
C GLU A 36 -16.55 -13.28 22.12
N SER A 37 -15.57 -12.46 21.71
CA SER A 37 -15.35 -11.14 22.30
C SER A 37 -16.02 -10.02 21.50
N GLY A 38 -16.75 -9.15 22.20
CA GLY A 38 -17.21 -7.88 21.65
C GLY A 38 -16.03 -6.95 21.37
N ASN A 39 -16.18 -6.09 20.36
CA ASN A 39 -15.15 -5.13 19.96
C ASN A 39 -15.79 -3.77 19.67
N GLN A 40 -14.96 -2.74 19.42
CA GLN A 40 -15.39 -1.39 19.06
C GLN A 40 -14.63 -0.91 17.83
N SER A 41 -15.25 -0.06 17.01
CA SER A 41 -14.67 0.39 15.75
C SER A 41 -13.32 1.13 15.92
N GLU A 42 -13.11 1.81 17.04
CA GLU A 42 -11.88 2.51 17.39
C GLU A 42 -10.74 1.59 17.84
N ASN A 43 -11.00 0.33 18.14
CA ASN A 43 -9.98 -0.59 18.62
C ASN A 43 -9.04 -1.01 17.49
N ASP A 44 -7.80 -0.54 17.56
CA ASP A 44 -6.74 -0.79 16.58
C ASP A 44 -5.72 -1.85 17.03
N ASN A 45 -5.91 -2.46 18.21
CA ASN A 45 -5.15 -3.62 18.63
C ASN A 45 -5.33 -4.73 17.59
N TYR A 46 -4.24 -5.38 17.18
CA TYR A 46 -4.22 -6.42 16.13
C TYR A 46 -3.71 -7.76 16.69
N ILE A 47 -4.13 -8.08 17.92
CA ILE A 47 -3.92 -9.38 18.52
C ILE A 47 -4.46 -10.50 17.63
N THR A 48 -3.72 -11.60 17.52
CA THR A 48 -4.16 -12.83 16.85
C THR A 48 -3.79 -14.04 17.72
N GLY A 49 -4.63 -15.07 17.71
CA GLY A 49 -4.51 -16.25 18.57
C GLY A 49 -5.60 -16.31 19.63
N LYS A 50 -5.26 -16.79 20.82
CA LYS A 50 -6.19 -17.03 21.93
C LYS A 50 -5.78 -16.25 23.17
N LEU A 51 -6.72 -15.52 23.76
CA LEU A 51 -6.57 -14.88 25.07
C LEU A 51 -7.80 -15.17 25.93
N GLY A 52 -7.59 -15.80 27.09
CA GLY A 52 -8.70 -16.30 27.89
C GLY A 52 -9.50 -17.37 27.13
N THR A 53 -10.80 -17.17 27.02
CA THR A 53 -11.73 -18.05 26.29
C THR A 53 -11.99 -17.60 24.85
N ALA A 54 -11.38 -16.49 24.42
CA ALA A 54 -11.68 -15.88 23.13
C ALA A 54 -10.56 -16.13 22.11
N PHE A 55 -10.97 -16.28 20.86
CA PHE A 55 -10.10 -16.40 19.71
C PHE A 55 -10.18 -15.14 18.86
N TYR A 56 -9.03 -14.77 18.29
CA TYR A 56 -8.82 -13.53 17.58
C TYR A 56 -8.12 -13.81 16.26
N HIS A 57 -8.67 -13.29 15.17
CA HIS A 57 -7.95 -13.14 13.91
C HIS A 57 -7.82 -11.64 13.64
N ASN A 58 -6.60 -11.22 13.31
CA ASN A 58 -6.32 -9.83 13.03
C ASN A 58 -6.50 -9.50 11.55
N PHE A 59 -6.55 -8.21 11.24
CA PHE A 59 -6.55 -7.74 9.87
C PHE A 59 -5.83 -6.40 9.74
N PHE A 60 -5.40 -6.11 8.52
CA PHE A 60 -4.86 -4.83 8.10
C PHE A 60 -5.46 -4.44 6.75
N THR A 61 -5.84 -3.18 6.58
CA THR A 61 -6.41 -2.65 5.35
C THR A 61 -5.56 -1.48 4.86
N PHE A 62 -5.20 -1.49 3.58
CA PHE A 62 -4.37 -0.50 2.93
C PHE A 62 -5.10 0.13 1.75
N ASP A 63 -5.02 1.46 1.63
CA ASP A 63 -5.45 2.17 0.43
C ASP A 63 -4.39 2.03 -0.67
N LEU A 64 -4.76 1.41 -1.79
CA LEU A 64 -3.90 1.24 -2.96
C LEU A 64 -4.16 2.31 -4.04
N SER A 65 -4.83 3.41 -3.70
CA SER A 65 -5.14 4.52 -4.63
C SER A 65 -3.91 5.10 -5.32
N ALA A 66 -2.74 5.06 -4.65
CA ALA A 66 -1.47 5.54 -5.18
C ALA A 66 -0.70 4.51 -6.04
N LEU A 67 -1.18 3.26 -6.15
CA LEU A 67 -0.47 2.18 -6.81
C LEU A 67 -1.01 1.88 -8.21
N ALA A 68 -0.14 1.82 -9.21
CA ALA A 68 -0.47 1.31 -10.55
C ALA A 68 -0.08 -0.17 -10.73
N GLY A 69 0.86 -0.66 -9.93
CA GLY A 69 1.31 -2.04 -9.88
C GLY A 69 2.51 -2.20 -8.95
N VAL A 70 2.73 -3.42 -8.46
CA VAL A 70 3.84 -3.76 -7.57
C VAL A 70 4.53 -5.05 -8.02
N SER A 71 5.85 -5.10 -7.82
CA SER A 71 6.67 -6.29 -8.04
C SER A 71 6.99 -7.05 -6.76
N THR A 72 6.93 -6.37 -5.61
CA THR A 72 7.21 -6.92 -4.29
C THR A 72 6.20 -6.40 -3.28
N ALA A 73 5.96 -7.16 -2.21
CA ALA A 73 5.16 -6.72 -1.08
C ALA A 73 5.71 -7.31 0.22
N THR A 74 5.94 -6.46 1.21
CA THR A 74 6.37 -6.86 2.56
C THR A 74 5.46 -6.18 3.58
N LEU A 75 4.78 -6.98 4.39
CA LEU A 75 4.01 -6.48 5.52
C LEU A 75 4.94 -6.29 6.72
N GLN A 76 4.96 -5.09 7.28
CA GLN A 76 5.73 -4.73 8.46
C GLN A 76 4.80 -4.45 9.64
N ILE A 77 5.06 -5.13 10.76
CA ILE A 77 4.24 -5.05 11.97
C ILE A 77 5.16 -4.97 13.18
N GLN A 78 4.83 -4.11 14.15
CA GLN A 78 5.53 -4.07 15.43
C GLN A 78 5.16 -5.28 16.30
N ARG A 79 6.16 -5.88 16.98
CA ARG A 79 6.01 -7.16 17.68
C ARG A 79 5.01 -7.14 18.85
N PHE A 80 5.06 -6.13 19.71
CA PHE A 80 4.27 -6.07 20.95
C PHE A 80 4.37 -7.36 21.80
N ASP A 81 3.31 -7.72 22.54
CA ASP A 81 3.29 -8.90 23.41
C ASP A 81 2.93 -10.17 22.65
N GLY A 82 3.61 -11.27 22.98
CA GLY A 82 3.20 -12.62 22.65
C GLY A 82 3.17 -13.51 23.89
N SER A 83 2.48 -14.65 23.78
CA SER A 83 2.38 -15.66 24.84
C SER A 83 2.18 -17.04 24.24
N GLY A 84 2.35 -18.09 25.05
CA GLY A 84 2.36 -19.48 24.62
C GLY A 84 3.77 -20.00 24.35
N ASP A 85 3.84 -21.05 23.52
CA ASP A 85 5.12 -21.63 23.08
C ASP A 85 6.11 -20.57 22.57
N PRO A 86 7.42 -20.81 22.69
CA PRO A 86 8.48 -19.92 22.22
C PRO A 86 8.34 -19.44 20.77
N THR A 87 7.63 -20.20 19.93
CA THR A 87 7.40 -19.88 18.53
C THR A 87 6.00 -20.28 18.14
N LYS A 88 5.33 -19.42 17.38
CA LYS A 88 4.00 -19.66 16.81
C LYS A 88 4.05 -19.54 15.30
N THR A 89 3.24 -20.36 14.63
CA THR A 89 3.08 -20.29 13.19
C THR A 89 1.96 -19.31 12.87
N LEU A 90 2.31 -18.21 12.20
CA LEU A 90 1.40 -17.17 11.74
C LEU A 90 1.14 -17.34 10.24
N GLY A 91 -0.12 -17.42 9.84
CA GLY A 91 -0.54 -17.39 8.45
C GLY A 91 -1.18 -16.05 8.10
N PHE A 92 -0.94 -15.58 6.87
CA PHE A 92 -1.68 -14.47 6.29
C PHE A 92 -2.53 -14.94 5.10
N PHE A 93 -3.71 -14.35 4.93
CA PHE A 93 -4.73 -14.80 3.98
C PHE A 93 -5.41 -13.65 3.25
N ASP A 94 -6.02 -13.98 2.11
CA ASP A 94 -6.95 -13.07 1.43
C ASP A 94 -8.19 -12.79 2.28
N VAL A 95 -8.82 -11.65 2.01
CA VAL A 95 -10.02 -11.21 2.73
C VAL A 95 -11.08 -10.83 1.73
N SER A 96 -12.22 -11.51 1.80
CA SER A 96 -13.37 -11.26 0.94
C SER A 96 -14.34 -10.25 1.54
N THR A 97 -14.34 -10.10 2.87
CA THR A 97 -15.05 -9.05 3.60
C THR A 97 -14.56 -7.68 3.13
N SER A 98 -15.48 -6.77 2.81
CA SER A 98 -15.11 -5.43 2.36
C SER A 98 -14.44 -4.62 3.49
N ALA A 99 -13.54 -3.71 3.10
CA ALA A 99 -12.87 -2.79 4.02
C ALA A 99 -13.86 -2.01 4.91
N ASP A 100 -14.97 -1.53 4.33
CA ASP A 100 -16.02 -0.81 5.06
C ASP A 100 -16.62 -1.67 6.19
N LEU A 101 -16.90 -2.96 5.92
CA LEU A 101 -17.44 -3.86 6.93
C LEU A 101 -16.39 -4.24 7.97
N LEU A 102 -15.13 -4.48 7.57
CA LEU A 102 -14.03 -4.76 8.51
C LEU A 102 -13.82 -3.64 9.52
N SER A 103 -14.04 -2.38 9.11
CA SER A 103 -13.90 -1.22 10.00
C SER A 103 -15.01 -1.11 11.06
N GLN A 104 -16.18 -1.71 10.82
CA GLN A 104 -17.36 -1.64 11.68
C GLN A 104 -17.35 -2.71 12.78
N LYS A 105 -16.31 -2.70 13.62
CA LYS A 105 -16.05 -3.74 14.63
C LYS A 105 -17.06 -3.75 15.78
N ASP A 106 -17.96 -2.77 15.85
CA ASP A 106 -19.11 -2.78 16.78
C ASP A 106 -20.08 -3.96 16.52
N ASN A 107 -20.03 -4.55 15.31
CA ASN A 107 -20.82 -5.74 14.95
C ASN A 107 -20.16 -7.08 15.39
N ASN A 108 -19.13 -7.04 16.24
CA ASN A 108 -18.45 -8.22 16.77
C ASN A 108 -19.17 -8.72 18.05
N PRO A 109 -19.29 -10.03 18.33
CA PRO A 109 -18.72 -11.20 17.66
C PRO A 109 -19.33 -11.49 16.27
N ASN A 110 -18.50 -11.88 15.30
CA ASN A 110 -18.95 -12.30 13.96
C ASN A 110 -18.11 -13.44 13.38
N VAL A 111 -18.66 -14.65 13.41
CA VAL A 111 -17.98 -15.88 12.98
C VAL A 111 -17.60 -15.88 11.49
N ASN A 112 -18.40 -15.24 10.63
CA ASN A 112 -18.11 -15.24 9.19
C ASN A 112 -16.90 -14.36 8.87
N ILE A 113 -16.84 -13.16 9.46
CA ILE A 113 -15.69 -12.27 9.31
C ILE A 113 -14.46 -12.90 9.97
N TYR A 114 -14.60 -13.45 11.18
CA TYR A 114 -13.53 -14.17 11.85
C TYR A 114 -12.93 -15.29 10.97
N ASN A 115 -13.77 -16.14 10.36
CA ASN A 115 -13.30 -17.23 9.50
C ASN A 115 -12.65 -16.73 8.20
N ASP A 116 -13.18 -15.65 7.61
CA ASP A 116 -12.63 -15.01 6.41
C ASP A 116 -11.20 -14.48 6.66
N LEU A 117 -10.88 -14.00 7.86
CA LEU A 117 -9.54 -13.50 8.19
C LEU A 117 -8.47 -14.59 8.40
N GLY A 118 -8.87 -15.85 8.61
CA GLY A 118 -7.95 -16.93 8.97
C GLY A 118 -7.89 -18.08 7.96
N SER A 119 -8.48 -17.92 6.78
CA SER A 119 -8.56 -18.98 5.78
C SER A 119 -8.59 -18.40 4.36
N GLY A 120 -8.56 -19.27 3.34
CA GLY A 120 -8.55 -18.85 1.94
C GLY A 120 -7.18 -19.02 1.28
N LYS A 121 -6.89 -18.15 0.30
CA LYS A 121 -5.62 -18.06 -0.40
C LYS A 121 -4.55 -17.56 0.56
N ASN A 122 -3.51 -18.36 0.77
CA ASN A 122 -2.42 -18.03 1.68
C ASN A 122 -1.42 -17.06 1.03
N TYR A 123 -1.11 -15.97 1.73
CA TYR A 123 -0.10 -14.98 1.31
C TYR A 123 1.27 -15.20 1.94
N GLY A 124 1.36 -16.12 2.89
CA GLY A 124 2.60 -16.53 3.54
C GLY A 124 2.33 -17.24 4.86
N THR A 125 3.33 -17.98 5.32
CA THR A 125 3.33 -18.66 6.62
C THR A 125 4.68 -18.46 7.28
N PHE A 126 4.69 -18.01 8.54
CA PHE A 126 5.88 -17.53 9.22
C PHE A 126 5.96 -18.10 10.63
N ASN A 127 7.17 -18.45 11.06
CA ASN A 127 7.45 -18.80 12.45
C ASN A 127 7.85 -17.52 13.20
N VAL A 128 7.04 -17.12 14.18
CA VAL A 128 7.22 -15.89 14.94
C VAL A 128 7.48 -16.22 16.40
N SER A 129 8.57 -15.67 16.94
CA SER A 129 8.87 -15.76 18.37
C SER A 129 7.80 -15.04 19.20
N THR A 130 7.33 -15.64 20.29
CA THR A 130 6.38 -15.01 21.23
C THR A 130 7.06 -14.04 22.19
N PHE A 131 8.39 -14.03 22.24
CA PHE A 131 9.21 -13.12 23.03
C PHE A 131 10.16 -12.33 22.14
N GLY A 132 10.62 -11.17 22.62
CA GLY A 132 11.54 -10.29 21.90
C GLY A 132 11.40 -8.85 22.35
N ASN A 133 12.06 -7.93 21.64
CA ASN A 133 11.84 -6.50 21.86
C ASN A 133 10.44 -6.12 21.34
N ARG A 134 9.61 -5.53 22.20
CA ARG A 134 8.25 -5.11 21.84
C ARG A 134 8.22 -4.08 20.70
N ASP A 135 9.29 -3.30 20.56
CA ASP A 135 9.43 -2.26 19.53
C ASP A 135 10.06 -2.77 18.23
N GLU A 136 10.38 -4.06 18.16
CA GLU A 136 10.91 -4.68 16.95
C GLU A 136 9.87 -4.66 15.83
N ILE A 137 10.28 -4.17 14.66
CA ILE A 137 9.49 -4.26 13.44
C ILE A 137 9.79 -5.59 12.75
N LEU A 138 8.79 -6.46 12.72
CA LEU A 138 8.83 -7.73 12.01
C LEU A 138 8.47 -7.50 10.55
N SER A 139 9.22 -8.12 9.64
CA SER A 139 9.00 -8.01 8.19
C SER A 139 8.59 -9.36 7.61
N PHE A 140 7.44 -9.38 6.94
CA PHE A 140 6.84 -10.57 6.35
C PHE A 140 6.76 -10.39 4.84
N VAL A 141 7.66 -11.03 4.10
CA VAL A 141 7.68 -10.99 2.63
C VAL A 141 6.51 -11.81 2.10
N LEU A 142 5.56 -11.16 1.43
CA LEU A 142 4.37 -11.81 0.91
C LEU A 142 4.67 -12.50 -0.42
N ASN A 143 3.95 -13.59 -0.70
CA ASN A 143 4.17 -14.42 -1.88
C ASN A 143 3.53 -13.81 -3.16
N SER A 144 3.67 -14.53 -4.28
CA SER A 144 3.13 -14.12 -5.58
C SER A 144 1.60 -14.00 -5.61
N ASP A 145 0.88 -14.75 -4.77
CA ASP A 145 -0.57 -14.68 -4.68
C ASP A 145 -1.02 -13.34 -4.08
N ALA A 146 -0.32 -12.87 -3.05
CA ALA A 146 -0.54 -11.54 -2.47
C ALA A 146 -0.25 -10.43 -3.49
N ILE A 147 0.87 -10.55 -4.22
CA ILE A 147 1.25 -9.59 -5.27
C ILE A 147 0.18 -9.53 -6.37
N ALA A 148 -0.34 -10.69 -6.79
CA ALA A 148 -1.41 -10.76 -7.78
C ALA A 148 -2.69 -10.06 -7.30
N ASP A 149 -3.10 -10.29 -6.05
CA ASP A 149 -4.32 -9.70 -5.49
C ASP A 149 -4.17 -8.20 -5.19
N ILE A 150 -2.98 -7.73 -4.78
CA ILE A 150 -2.65 -6.30 -4.67
C ILE A 150 -2.78 -5.63 -6.04
N ASN A 151 -2.19 -6.21 -7.08
CA ASN A 151 -2.25 -5.68 -8.44
C ASN A 151 -3.69 -5.67 -9.00
N ALA A 152 -4.48 -6.71 -8.72
CA ALA A 152 -5.88 -6.78 -9.11
C ALA A 152 -6.78 -5.76 -8.39
N ARG A 153 -6.31 -5.20 -7.26
CA ARG A 153 -7.00 -4.19 -6.46
C ARG A 153 -6.37 -2.79 -6.57
N SER A 154 -5.53 -2.53 -7.58
CA SER A 154 -5.03 -1.18 -7.87
C SER A 154 -6.18 -0.16 -7.90
N GLY A 155 -5.99 0.97 -7.21
CA GLY A 155 -7.02 2.00 -7.08
C GLY A 155 -8.12 1.70 -6.04
N LYS A 156 -8.01 0.62 -5.26
CA LYS A 156 -8.99 0.20 -4.25
C LYS A 156 -8.32 -0.17 -2.93
N PHE A 157 -9.12 -0.53 -1.92
CA PHE A 157 -8.60 -1.10 -0.67
C PHE A 157 -8.18 -2.57 -0.84
N PHE A 158 -7.06 -2.90 -0.23
CA PHE A 158 -6.59 -4.27 -0.04
C PHE A 158 -6.56 -4.60 1.46
N SER A 159 -7.20 -5.71 1.82
CA SER A 159 -7.22 -6.20 3.20
C SER A 159 -6.55 -7.56 3.26
N ILE A 160 -5.82 -7.79 4.34
CA ILE A 160 -5.08 -9.02 4.63
C ILE A 160 -5.43 -9.48 6.05
N GLY A 161 -5.80 -10.75 6.18
CA GLY A 161 -6.15 -11.38 7.47
C GLY A 161 -4.96 -12.14 8.03
N GLY A 162 -4.85 -12.22 9.37
CA GLY A 162 -3.78 -12.96 10.04
C GLY A 162 -4.29 -13.83 11.20
N ALA A 163 -3.86 -15.09 11.18
CA ALA A 163 -4.29 -16.12 12.13
C ALA A 163 -3.10 -16.95 12.61
N LEU A 164 -3.10 -17.31 13.89
CA LEU A 164 -2.22 -18.37 14.37
C LEU A 164 -2.72 -19.72 13.86
N LEU A 165 -1.82 -20.50 13.29
CA LEU A 165 -2.08 -21.84 12.76
C LEU A 165 -1.67 -22.91 13.77
N GLY A 166 -2.33 -24.05 13.69
CA GLY A 166 -2.13 -25.18 14.60
C GLY A 166 -3.14 -25.19 15.74
N ASP A 167 -2.89 -26.06 16.73
CA ASP A 167 -3.79 -26.24 17.86
C ASP A 167 -3.55 -25.14 18.91
N LEU A 168 -4.57 -24.29 19.10
CA LEU A 168 -4.58 -23.21 20.09
C LEU A 168 -5.26 -23.63 21.41
N GLU A 169 -5.70 -24.89 21.52
CA GLU A 169 -6.41 -25.42 22.69
C GLU A 169 -5.50 -26.17 23.68
N ILE A 170 -4.25 -26.49 23.31
CA ILE A 170 -3.39 -27.31 24.17
C ILE A 170 -2.75 -26.47 25.30
N GLY A 171 -3.33 -26.56 26.51
CA GLY A 171 -2.71 -26.16 27.79
C GLY A 171 -3.30 -24.91 28.47
N GLU A 172 -2.81 -24.58 29.67
CA GLU A 172 -3.17 -23.34 30.41
C GLU A 172 -2.58 -22.06 29.79
N GLN A 173 -1.79 -22.20 28.72
CA GLN A 173 -1.20 -21.05 28.05
C GLN A 173 -2.19 -20.48 27.05
N TYR A 174 -2.31 -19.15 27.01
CA TYR A 174 -3.10 -18.41 26.04
C TYR A 174 -2.18 -18.02 24.87
N PRO A 175 -2.10 -18.82 23.78
CA PRO A 175 -1.16 -18.54 22.70
C PRO A 175 -1.64 -17.37 21.85
N TYR A 176 -0.92 -16.25 21.87
CA TYR A 176 -1.22 -15.10 21.04
C TYR A 176 0.04 -14.38 20.59
N LEU A 177 -0.11 -13.56 19.56
CA LEU A 177 0.88 -12.57 19.12
C LEU A 177 0.24 -11.18 19.07
N PHE A 178 1.09 -10.16 19.13
CA PHE A 178 0.76 -8.75 18.91
C PHE A 178 -0.24 -8.15 19.91
N GLY A 179 -0.33 -8.70 21.13
CA GLY A 179 -1.22 -8.19 22.16
C GLY A 179 -0.80 -6.78 22.63
N GLY A 180 -1.79 -5.89 22.79
CA GLY A 180 -1.56 -4.54 23.32
C GLY A 180 -0.99 -3.56 22.29
N SER A 181 -1.25 -3.79 21.00
CA SER A 181 -0.68 -3.01 19.89
C SER A 181 -1.37 -1.68 19.58
N PHE A 182 -2.01 -1.08 20.59
CA PHE A 182 -2.78 0.16 20.45
C PHE A 182 -1.91 1.34 19.99
N GLY A 183 -2.45 2.17 19.10
CA GLY A 183 -1.81 3.40 18.62
C GLY A 183 -0.62 3.17 17.67
N SER A 184 -0.36 1.93 17.24
CA SER A 184 0.63 1.59 16.23
C SER A 184 -0.06 1.32 14.90
N SER A 185 0.65 1.46 13.77
CA SER A 185 0.10 1.17 12.44
C SER A 185 0.99 0.17 11.71
N ALA A 186 0.38 -0.88 11.17
CA ALA A 186 1.10 -1.75 10.24
C ALA A 186 1.43 -1.01 8.94
N THR A 187 2.52 -1.42 8.29
CA THR A 187 3.00 -0.80 7.05
C THR A 187 3.14 -1.85 5.96
N LEU A 188 2.58 -1.58 4.79
CA LEU A 188 2.83 -2.37 3.59
C LEU A 188 3.91 -1.67 2.75
N MET A 189 5.07 -2.31 2.66
CA MET A 189 6.19 -1.87 1.85
C MET A 189 6.12 -2.55 0.48
N VAL A 190 6.11 -1.78 -0.60
CA VAL A 190 6.02 -2.30 -1.97
C VAL A 190 7.03 -1.63 -2.87
N ASP A 191 7.59 -2.37 -3.82
CA ASP A 191 8.27 -1.76 -4.97
C ASP A 191 7.23 -1.58 -6.07
N ALA A 192 6.87 -0.32 -6.31
CA ALA A 192 5.81 0.07 -7.21
C ALA A 192 6.35 0.64 -8.52
N ASP A 193 5.68 0.27 -9.62
CA ASP A 193 5.77 1.04 -10.86
C ASP A 193 4.86 2.26 -10.69
N LEU A 194 5.46 3.45 -10.56
CA LEU A 194 4.66 4.67 -10.45
C LEU A 194 4.01 4.98 -11.80
N ALA A 195 2.72 5.33 -11.77
CA ALA A 195 2.03 5.83 -12.96
C ALA A 195 2.78 7.07 -13.48
N ILE A 196 3.18 7.03 -14.75
CA ILE A 196 3.83 8.16 -15.41
C ILE A 196 2.79 9.28 -15.46
N VAL A 197 2.96 10.34 -14.67
CA VAL A 197 2.16 11.56 -14.80
C VAL A 197 2.50 12.15 -16.18
N PRO A 198 1.56 12.25 -17.13
CA PRO A 198 1.82 12.97 -18.37
C PRO A 198 2.13 14.41 -18.01
N GLU A 199 3.27 14.95 -18.44
CA GLU A 199 3.51 16.38 -18.29
C GLU A 199 2.30 17.14 -18.87
N PRO A 200 1.75 18.15 -18.18
CA PRO A 200 0.69 18.97 -18.76
C PRO A 200 1.27 19.53 -20.05
N GLY A 201 0.70 19.09 -21.19
CA GLY A 201 1.31 19.23 -22.49
C GLY A 201 1.92 20.61 -22.68
N THR A 202 3.24 20.65 -22.85
CA THR A 202 3.98 21.84 -23.24
C THR A 202 3.40 22.31 -24.57
N LEU A 203 2.42 23.22 -24.48
CA LEU A 203 1.85 23.92 -25.62
C LEU A 203 3.03 24.46 -26.42
N SER A 204 3.17 23.95 -27.64
CA SER A 204 4.24 24.28 -28.56
C SER A 204 4.28 25.78 -28.81
N GLY A 205 5.09 26.49 -28.03
CA GLY A 205 5.41 27.90 -28.23
C GLY A 205 6.41 28.05 -29.36
N VAL A 206 5.99 27.83 -30.61
CA VAL A 206 6.74 28.27 -31.79
C VAL A 206 6.29 29.68 -32.13
N VAL A 207 7.07 30.71 -31.78
CA VAL A 207 7.21 31.93 -32.61
C VAL A 207 8.65 32.47 -32.54
N LEU A 208 9.33 32.28 -33.68
CA LEU A 208 10.48 32.97 -34.29
C LEU A 208 11.47 33.80 -33.46
N ALA A 209 12.75 33.46 -33.65
CA ALA A 209 13.90 34.33 -33.41
C ALA A 209 14.20 35.26 -34.62
N GLY A 210 14.61 36.50 -34.30
CA GLY A 210 15.37 37.43 -35.17
C GLY A 210 14.50 38.51 -35.86
N ILE A 211 14.87 39.79 -35.98
CA ILE A 211 16.18 40.45 -35.92
C ILE A 211 15.96 41.97 -35.66
N THR A 212 16.93 42.60 -34.98
CA THR A 212 17.13 44.03 -34.72
C THR A 212 17.03 44.96 -35.95
N GLY A 213 16.52 46.20 -35.77
CA GLY A 213 16.56 47.26 -36.79
C GLY A 213 16.25 48.68 -36.28
N LEU A 214 17.27 49.31 -35.68
CA LEU A 214 17.62 50.74 -35.66
C LEU A 214 16.64 51.84 -36.18
N TRP A 215 16.41 52.80 -35.28
CA TRP A 215 16.20 54.25 -35.44
C TRP A 215 16.39 54.90 -36.84
N LEU A 216 15.47 55.80 -37.24
CA LEU A 216 15.81 57.13 -37.82
C LEU A 216 14.62 58.11 -37.92
N LYS A 217 14.95 59.38 -37.73
CA LYS A 217 14.14 60.61 -37.64
C LYS A 217 13.46 61.06 -38.95
N ARG A 218 12.31 61.75 -38.77
CA ARG A 218 11.79 62.97 -39.45
C ARG A 218 11.77 63.04 -41.00
N LYS A 219 10.59 63.36 -41.55
CA LYS A 219 10.27 64.70 -42.12
C LYS A 219 8.76 64.89 -42.43
N ARG A 220 8.30 66.12 -42.21
CA ARG A 220 6.99 66.72 -42.58
C ARG A 220 6.81 66.85 -44.11
N LYS A 221 5.57 66.74 -44.59
CA LYS A 221 4.79 67.66 -45.48
C LYS A 221 3.45 66.95 -45.82
N ALA A 222 2.29 67.42 -45.37
CA ALA A 222 1.39 68.40 -46.02
C ALA A 222 0.77 67.91 -47.35
N PHE A 223 -0.57 67.75 -47.40
CA PHE A 223 -1.54 68.46 -48.27
C PHE A 223 -2.75 67.59 -48.75
N GLN A 224 -3.94 67.98 -48.26
CA GLN A 224 -5.28 68.14 -48.91
C GLN A 224 -6.17 67.03 -49.51
N SER A 225 -7.47 67.37 -49.44
CA SER A 225 -8.74 66.84 -50.00
C SER A 225 -9.37 65.66 -49.24
N VAL A 226 -10.63 65.68 -48.81
CA VAL A 226 -11.85 66.43 -49.24
C VAL A 226 -12.53 67.10 -48.06
#